data_AF-A0A9D9U4N2-F1
#
_entry.id   AF-A0A9D9U4N2-F1
#
_cell.length_a   1.000
_cell.length_b   1.000
_cell.length_c   1.000
_cell.angle_alpha   90.00
_cell.angle_beta   90.00
_cell.angle_gamma   90.00
#
_symmetry.space_group_name_H-M   'P 1'
#
loop_
_entity.id
_entity.type
_entity.pdbx_description
1 polymer ?
#
loop_
_entity_poly.entity_id
_entity_poly.type
_entity_poly.pdbx_seq_one_letter_code
_entity_poly.pdbx_strand_id
1 'polypeptide(L)'
;MHERSANQRDFYRVDCHVMISHCAVGDHVPGARQPDSYFPDGEHFNLMRELRRMDHDASHLLHALGEKDRNLGAYLAHLNRKIDALTRHVAALTPEMSRGSEQVVSLSEGGVSFHAPQPPAPGSVLAIRMTLLPAWVGIAVYGMVVAAGAGERNVAVNFEQLQDADRQIIARHVMQVQMAEQRRAREGA
;
A
#
# COMPACT_ATOMS: atom_id res chain seq x y z
N MET A 1 -2.83 -29.48 -7.62
CA MET A 1 -3.02 -29.90 -6.20
C MET A 1 -2.83 -28.64 -5.38
N HIS A 2 -3.93 -28.06 -4.89
CA HIS A 2 -4.01 -26.70 -4.36
C HIS A 2 -3.78 -26.68 -2.85
N GLU A 3 -2.67 -26.10 -2.41
CA GLU A 3 -2.33 -25.86 -1.00
C GLU A 3 -2.37 -24.35 -0.67
N ARG A 4 -3.28 -23.58 -1.31
CA ARG A 4 -3.32 -22.10 -1.21
C ARG A 4 -4.28 -21.54 -0.14
N SER A 5 -5.08 -22.35 0.57
CA SER A 5 -6.14 -21.80 1.43
C SER A 5 -5.82 -21.68 2.93
N ALA A 6 -4.73 -22.28 3.42
CA ALA A 6 -4.48 -22.34 4.87
C ALA A 6 -3.74 -21.09 5.40
N ASN A 7 -2.78 -20.54 4.65
CA ASN A 7 -1.80 -19.57 5.16
C ASN A 7 -2.27 -18.09 5.12
N GLN A 8 -3.48 -17.80 4.61
CA GLN A 8 -3.97 -16.41 4.42
C GLN A 8 -4.88 -15.91 5.57
N ARG A 9 -5.32 -16.80 6.48
CA ARG A 9 -6.07 -16.41 7.68
C ARG A 9 -5.18 -16.05 8.88
N ASP A 10 -3.87 -16.19 8.72
CA ASP A 10 -2.89 -15.99 9.81
C ASP A 10 -2.33 -14.56 9.87
N PHE A 11 -2.70 -13.69 8.92
CA PHE A 11 -2.25 -12.30 8.91
C PHE A 11 -3.15 -11.41 9.75
N TYR A 12 -2.53 -10.65 10.66
CA TYR A 12 -3.21 -9.60 11.41
C TYR A 12 -3.78 -8.54 10.47
N ARG A 13 -5.01 -8.09 10.74
CA ARG A 13 -5.71 -7.05 9.96
C ARG A 13 -5.82 -5.77 10.78
N VAL A 14 -5.72 -4.63 10.11
CA VAL A 14 -5.99 -3.31 10.70
C VAL A 14 -6.99 -2.55 9.84
N ASP A 15 -7.77 -1.68 10.49
CA ASP A 15 -8.59 -0.70 9.79
C ASP A 15 -7.77 0.58 9.62
N CYS A 16 -7.58 1.02 8.38
CA CYS A 16 -6.69 2.15 8.07
C CYS A 16 -7.23 3.00 6.91
N HIS A 17 -6.81 4.27 6.88
CA HIS A 17 -7.14 5.18 5.79
C HIS A 17 -6.26 4.91 4.58
N VAL A 18 -6.89 4.64 3.44
CA VAL A 18 -6.22 4.37 2.17
C VAL A 18 -6.94 5.11 1.05
N MET A 19 -6.17 5.73 0.15
CA MET A 19 -6.69 6.11 -1.16
C MET A 19 -6.67 4.88 -2.04
N ILE A 20 -7.83 4.41 -2.51
CA ILE A 20 -7.90 3.20 -3.33
C ILE A 20 -8.55 3.46 -4.70
N SER A 21 -7.95 2.89 -5.73
CA SER A 21 -8.48 2.82 -7.09
C SER A 21 -8.35 1.39 -7.60
N HIS A 22 -9.34 0.90 -8.33
CA HIS A 22 -9.33 -0.45 -8.87
C HIS A 22 -10.01 -0.50 -10.23
N CYS A 23 -9.61 -1.47 -11.05
CA CYS A 23 -10.31 -1.84 -12.28
C CYS A 23 -10.24 -3.35 -12.50
N ALA A 24 -11.30 -3.94 -13.04
CA ALA A 24 -11.30 -5.35 -13.41
C ALA A 24 -10.45 -5.58 -14.65
N VAL A 25 -9.59 -6.60 -14.61
CA VAL A 25 -8.66 -6.94 -15.71
C VAL A 25 -8.94 -8.32 -16.32
N GLY A 26 -10.04 -8.96 -15.93
CA GLY A 26 -10.48 -10.28 -16.38
C GLY A 26 -10.46 -11.30 -15.23
N ASP A 27 -10.23 -12.57 -15.57
CA ASP A 27 -10.32 -13.68 -14.61
C ASP A 27 -8.95 -14.26 -14.23
N HIS A 28 -7.87 -13.73 -14.82
CA HIS A 28 -6.49 -14.17 -14.60
C HIS A 28 -5.54 -12.98 -14.56
N VAL A 29 -4.42 -13.13 -13.82
CA VAL A 29 -3.37 -12.11 -13.76
C VAL A 29 -2.69 -11.99 -15.13
N PRO A 30 -2.65 -10.79 -15.74
CA PRO A 30 -1.91 -10.55 -16.98
C PRO A 30 -0.41 -10.78 -16.79
N GLY A 31 0.21 -11.64 -17.61
CA GLY A 31 1.61 -12.03 -17.40
C GLY A 31 2.67 -10.97 -17.72
N ALA A 32 2.39 -10.03 -18.62
CA ALA A 32 3.40 -9.07 -19.12
C ALA A 32 3.12 -7.62 -18.70
N ARG A 33 1.95 -7.34 -18.12
CA ARG A 33 1.50 -5.98 -17.82
C ARG A 33 1.59 -5.74 -16.32
N GLN A 34 2.13 -4.59 -15.91
CA GLN A 34 2.15 -4.21 -14.49
C GLN A 34 0.79 -3.65 -14.05
N PRO A 35 0.38 -3.84 -12.78
CA PRO A 35 -0.91 -3.35 -12.29
C PRO A 35 -1.10 -1.84 -12.47
N ASP A 36 -0.05 -1.04 -12.28
CA ASP A 36 -0.14 0.43 -12.36
C ASP A 36 -0.46 0.94 -13.77
N SER A 37 -0.08 0.18 -14.82
CA SER A 37 -0.32 0.58 -16.21
C SER A 37 -1.80 0.62 -16.63
N TYR A 38 -2.71 0.21 -15.74
CA TYR A 38 -4.15 0.32 -15.96
C TYR A 38 -4.73 1.66 -15.52
N PHE A 39 -3.93 2.53 -14.89
CA PHE A 39 -4.36 3.83 -14.39
C PHE A 39 -3.77 4.95 -15.26
N PRO A 40 -4.59 5.92 -15.71
CA PRO A 40 -4.16 6.97 -16.64
C PRO A 40 -3.13 7.94 -16.05
N ASP A 41 -3.02 7.99 -14.72
CA ASP A 41 -2.20 8.96 -14.01
C ASP A 41 -0.95 8.33 -13.36
N GLY A 42 -0.28 7.45 -14.12
CA GLY A 42 0.83 6.64 -13.63
C GLY A 42 2.10 7.43 -13.29
N GLU A 43 2.37 8.58 -13.92
CA GLU A 43 3.67 9.26 -13.79
C GLU A 43 3.98 9.72 -12.35
N HIS A 44 3.07 10.42 -11.69
CA HIS A 44 3.26 10.89 -10.32
C HIS A 44 3.33 9.73 -9.31
N PHE A 45 2.52 8.70 -9.53
CA PHE A 45 2.52 7.51 -8.69
C PHE A 45 3.83 6.72 -8.86
N ASN A 46 4.35 6.60 -10.08
CA ASN A 46 5.62 5.97 -10.36
C ASN A 46 6.80 6.75 -9.79
N LEU A 47 6.81 8.09 -9.89
CA LEU A 47 7.83 8.92 -9.25
C LEU A 47 7.88 8.68 -7.73
N MET A 48 6.72 8.63 -7.07
CA MET A 48 6.64 8.37 -5.63
C MET A 48 7.20 6.98 -5.27
N ARG A 49 6.90 5.96 -6.08
CA ARG A 49 7.46 4.61 -5.90
C ARG A 49 8.96 4.58 -6.17
N GLU A 50 9.44 5.34 -7.15
CA GLU A 50 10.86 5.44 -7.48
C GLU A 50 11.66 6.10 -6.36
N LEU A 51 11.18 7.23 -5.81
CA LEU A 51 11.81 7.89 -4.67
C LEU A 51 11.90 6.94 -3.46
N ARG A 52 10.84 6.18 -3.19
CA ARG A 52 10.85 5.15 -2.13
C ARG A 52 11.85 4.04 -2.40
N ARG A 53 12.00 3.60 -3.64
CA ARG A 53 13.02 2.61 -4.01
C ARG A 53 14.41 3.17 -3.76
N MET A 54 14.67 4.41 -4.16
CA MET A 54 15.94 5.09 -3.89
C MET A 54 16.22 5.19 -2.38
N ASP A 55 15.22 5.51 -1.56
CA ASP A 55 15.37 5.52 -0.09
C ASP A 55 15.74 4.13 0.47
N HIS A 56 15.09 3.07 -0.04
CA HIS A 56 15.38 1.70 0.37
C HIS A 56 16.81 1.32 0.00
N ASP A 57 17.20 1.56 -1.25
CA ASP A 57 18.52 1.26 -1.78
C ASP A 57 19.60 2.05 -1.03
N ALA A 58 19.34 3.31 -0.65
CA ALA A 58 20.29 4.16 0.06
C ALA A 58 20.36 3.91 1.59
N SER A 59 19.44 3.13 2.16
CA SER A 59 19.31 2.96 3.61
C SER A 59 20.58 2.42 4.27
N HIS A 60 21.22 1.42 3.66
CA HIS A 60 22.45 0.81 4.17
C HIS A 60 23.65 1.76 4.08
N LEU A 61 23.70 2.61 3.05
CA LEU A 61 24.74 3.64 2.91
C LEU A 61 24.59 4.71 3.99
N LEU A 62 23.37 5.16 4.24
CA LEU A 62 23.08 6.13 5.30
C LEU A 62 23.47 5.59 6.68
N HIS A 63 23.18 4.30 6.94
CA HIS A 63 23.60 3.64 8.18
C HIS A 63 25.13 3.58 8.31
N ALA A 64 25.83 3.11 7.27
CA ALA A 64 27.29 3.03 7.26
C ALA A 64 27.98 4.40 7.41
N LEU A 65 27.38 5.47 6.87
CA LEU A 65 27.87 6.84 7.06
C LEU A 65 27.64 7.32 8.49
N GLY A 66 26.50 7.01 9.11
CA GLY A 66 26.19 7.37 10.50
C GLY A 66 27.11 6.70 11.52
N GLU A 67 27.56 5.46 11.24
CA GLU A 67 28.57 4.76 12.06
C GLU A 67 29.95 5.44 12.00
N LYS A 68 30.30 6.03 10.85
CA LYS A 68 31.58 6.75 10.66
C LYS A 68 31.53 8.18 11.23
N ASP A 69 30.45 8.89 10.97
CA ASP A 69 30.22 10.25 11.43
C ASP A 69 28.73 10.46 11.71
N ARG A 70 28.41 10.58 13.01
CA ARG A 70 27.04 10.77 13.48
C ARG A 70 26.41 12.06 12.96
N ASN A 71 27.16 13.14 12.84
CA ASN A 71 26.64 14.43 12.40
C ASN A 71 26.33 14.39 10.90
N LEU A 72 27.21 13.79 10.10
CA LEU A 72 26.97 13.59 8.67
C LEU A 72 25.76 12.69 8.45
N GLY A 73 25.68 11.55 9.14
CA GLY A 73 24.54 10.63 9.05
C GLY A 73 23.22 11.32 9.43
N ALA A 74 23.22 12.09 10.53
CA ALA A 74 22.04 12.85 10.95
C ALA A 74 21.63 13.89 9.89
N TYR A 75 22.59 14.65 9.35
CA TYR A 75 22.32 15.66 8.33
C TYR A 75 21.70 15.06 7.06
N LEU A 76 22.26 13.97 6.54
CA LEU A 76 21.72 13.27 5.37
C LEU A 76 20.33 12.68 5.66
N ALA A 77 20.11 12.13 6.86
CA ALA A 77 18.78 11.68 7.29
C ALA A 77 17.76 12.83 7.38
N HIS A 78 18.20 14.05 7.70
CA HIS A 78 17.35 15.24 7.65
C HIS A 78 17.04 15.66 6.21
N LEU A 79 17.99 15.56 5.28
CA LEU A 79 17.73 15.82 3.86
C LEU A 79 16.72 14.84 3.27
N ASN A 80 16.86 13.53 3.53
CA ASN A 80 15.88 12.53 3.09
C ASN A 80 14.48 12.85 3.63
N ARG A 81 14.37 13.21 4.92
CA ARG A 81 13.09 13.61 5.53
C ARG A 81 12.47 14.86 4.90
N LYS A 82 13.28 15.82 4.42
CA LYS A 82 12.79 16.99 3.68
C LYS A 82 12.24 16.57 2.31
N ILE A 83 12.92 15.67 1.61
CA ILE A 83 12.47 15.13 0.33
C ILE A 83 11.15 14.37 0.53
N ASP A 84 11.08 13.47 1.52
CA ASP A 84 9.85 12.78 1.92
C ASP A 84 8.67 13.76 2.17
N ALA A 85 8.93 14.85 2.87
CA ALA A 85 7.89 15.85 3.17
C ALA A 85 7.40 16.55 1.90
N LEU A 86 8.31 16.92 0.98
CA LEU A 86 7.96 17.51 -0.30
C LEU A 86 7.18 16.52 -1.17
N THR A 87 7.61 15.27 -1.26
CA THR A 87 6.93 14.21 -2.00
C THR A 87 5.50 14.02 -1.50
N ARG A 88 5.30 13.94 -0.18
CA ARG A 88 3.96 13.86 0.43
C ARG A 88 3.09 15.07 0.09
N HIS A 89 3.67 16.27 0.13
CA HIS A 89 2.95 17.49 -0.18
C HIS A 89 2.54 17.55 -1.66
N VAL A 90 3.45 17.21 -2.58
CA VAL A 90 3.16 17.13 -4.02
C VAL A 90 2.10 16.07 -4.30
N ALA A 91 2.20 14.88 -3.69
CA ALA A 91 1.21 13.82 -3.83
C ALA A 91 -0.19 14.27 -3.38
N ALA A 92 -0.27 14.97 -2.25
CA ALA A 92 -1.53 15.50 -1.74
C ALA A 92 -2.15 16.59 -2.64
N LEU A 93 -1.31 17.38 -3.32
CA LEU A 93 -1.75 18.43 -4.25
C LEU A 93 -2.10 17.90 -5.64
N THR A 94 -1.77 16.65 -5.97
CA THR A 94 -1.98 16.06 -7.30
C THR A 94 -3.38 15.46 -7.38
N PRO A 95 -4.35 16.08 -8.09
CA PRO A 95 -5.74 15.64 -8.12
C PRO A 95 -5.91 14.19 -8.58
N GLU A 96 -5.06 13.75 -9.50
CA GLU A 96 -4.98 12.40 -10.06
C GLU A 96 -4.65 11.32 -9.02
N MET A 97 -3.78 11.64 -8.07
CA MET A 97 -3.44 10.76 -6.95
C MET A 97 -4.59 10.71 -5.95
N SER A 98 -5.40 11.77 -5.92
CA SER A 98 -6.61 11.91 -5.12
C SER A 98 -7.89 11.40 -5.82
N ARG A 99 -7.81 10.88 -7.06
CA ARG A 99 -8.98 10.31 -7.77
C ARG A 99 -9.47 8.98 -7.20
N GLY A 100 -8.67 8.31 -6.37
CA GLY A 100 -9.17 7.23 -5.53
C GLY A 100 -10.14 7.77 -4.49
N SER A 101 -11.03 6.93 -3.97
CA SER A 101 -11.78 7.33 -2.78
C SER A 101 -10.89 7.14 -1.55
N GLU A 102 -10.74 8.20 -0.75
CA GLU A 102 -10.26 8.00 0.62
C GLU A 102 -11.34 7.23 1.37
N GLN A 103 -10.97 6.10 1.94
CA GLN A 103 -11.86 5.32 2.78
C GLN A 103 -11.07 4.52 3.80
N VAL A 104 -11.77 4.12 4.87
CA VAL A 104 -11.26 3.15 5.82
C VAL A 104 -11.37 1.77 5.20
N VAL A 105 -10.26 1.06 5.12
CA VAL A 105 -10.16 -0.30 4.58
C VAL A 105 -9.62 -1.25 5.63
N SER A 106 -10.01 -2.53 5.54
CA SER A 106 -9.40 -3.59 6.35
C SER A 106 -8.24 -4.22 5.58
N LEU A 107 -7.01 -3.95 6.01
CA LEU A 107 -5.77 -4.32 5.31
C LEU A 107 -4.95 -5.37 6.08
N SER A 108 -4.34 -6.28 5.33
CA SER A 108 -3.32 -7.24 5.81
C SER A 108 -2.27 -7.48 4.72
N GLU A 109 -1.20 -8.21 5.05
CA GLU A 109 -0.23 -8.67 4.05
C GLU A 109 -0.81 -9.60 2.97
N GLY A 110 -1.96 -10.22 3.24
CA GLY A 110 -2.61 -11.16 2.33
C GLY A 110 -3.67 -10.54 1.43
N GLY A 111 -4.19 -9.36 1.76
CA GLY A 111 -5.30 -8.77 1.03
C GLY A 111 -5.91 -7.54 1.69
N VAL A 112 -6.90 -6.97 1.01
CA VAL A 112 -7.62 -5.76 1.41
C VAL A 112 -9.12 -5.95 1.25
N SER A 113 -9.89 -5.39 2.18
CA SER A 113 -11.34 -5.26 2.05
C SER A 113 -11.72 -3.78 2.03
N PHE A 114 -12.50 -3.38 1.03
CA PHE A 114 -12.89 -1.99 0.80
C PHE A 114 -14.30 -1.88 0.21
N HIS A 115 -14.92 -0.71 0.32
CA HIS A 115 -16.22 -0.43 -0.28
C HIS A 115 -16.06 -0.10 -1.78
N ALA A 116 -16.88 -0.74 -2.62
CA ALA A 116 -16.99 -0.43 -4.04
C ALA A 116 -18.46 -0.21 -4.42
N PRO A 117 -18.87 0.96 -4.96
CA PRO A 117 -20.26 1.20 -5.34
C PRO A 117 -20.84 0.18 -6.33
N GLN A 118 -19.99 -0.39 -7.17
CA GLN A 118 -20.29 -1.49 -8.08
C GLN A 118 -19.28 -2.61 -7.82
N PRO A 119 -19.60 -3.55 -6.89
CA PRO A 119 -18.69 -4.64 -6.53
C PRO A 119 -18.38 -5.52 -7.76
N PRO A 120 -17.10 -5.75 -8.09
CA PRO A 120 -16.74 -6.74 -9.10
C PRO A 120 -17.13 -8.15 -8.65
N ALA A 121 -17.33 -9.06 -9.60
CA ALA A 121 -17.75 -10.42 -9.29
C ALA A 121 -16.65 -11.20 -8.55
N PRO A 122 -17.00 -12.11 -7.62
CA PRO A 122 -16.05 -13.07 -7.08
C PRO A 122 -15.37 -13.87 -8.20
N GLY A 123 -14.06 -14.09 -8.07
CA GLY A 123 -13.20 -14.70 -9.08
C GLY A 123 -12.57 -13.72 -10.07
N SER A 124 -13.09 -12.49 -10.17
CA SER A 124 -12.46 -11.46 -11.00
C SER A 124 -11.09 -11.04 -10.43
N VAL A 125 -10.14 -10.80 -11.33
CA VAL A 125 -8.85 -10.19 -11.01
C VAL A 125 -8.96 -8.69 -11.21
N LEU A 126 -8.47 -7.94 -10.22
CA LEU A 126 -8.40 -6.49 -10.22
C LEU A 126 -6.94 -6.04 -10.33
N ALA A 127 -6.69 -5.00 -11.11
CA ALA A 127 -5.54 -4.14 -10.87
C ALA A 127 -5.94 -3.13 -9.79
N ILE A 128 -5.15 -3.02 -8.73
CA ILE A 128 -5.43 -2.18 -7.57
C ILE A 128 -4.26 -1.23 -7.34
N ARG A 129 -4.58 0.05 -7.17
CA ARG A 129 -3.68 1.10 -6.71
C ARG A 129 -4.12 1.55 -5.33
N MET A 130 -3.21 1.51 -4.36
CA MET A 130 -3.42 1.98 -3.00
C MET A 130 -2.37 3.04 -2.64
N THR A 131 -2.79 4.08 -1.94
CA THR A 131 -1.88 5.00 -1.25
C THR A 131 -2.16 4.92 0.25
N LEU A 132 -1.19 4.40 1.02
CA LEU A 132 -1.28 4.24 2.46
C LEU A 132 -1.07 5.59 3.16
N LEU A 133 -2.04 6.01 3.97
CA LEU A 133 -2.01 7.30 4.69
C LEU A 133 -1.60 7.10 6.16
N PRO A 134 -0.98 8.11 6.81
CA PRO A 134 -0.61 9.45 6.31
C PRO A 134 0.79 9.51 5.68
N ALA A 135 1.44 8.36 5.48
CA ALA A 135 2.81 8.31 4.94
C ALA A 135 2.87 8.55 3.42
N TRP A 136 1.71 8.55 2.74
CA TRP A 136 1.54 8.59 1.29
C TRP A 136 2.47 7.60 0.59
N VAL A 137 2.28 6.32 0.87
CA VAL A 137 3.08 5.26 0.23
C VAL A 137 2.23 4.54 -0.79
N GLY A 138 2.64 4.59 -2.06
CA GLY A 138 1.94 3.97 -3.18
C GLY A 138 2.29 2.50 -3.36
N ILE A 139 1.26 1.68 -3.54
CA ILE A 139 1.34 0.24 -3.84
C ILE A 139 0.45 -0.06 -5.03
N ALA A 140 0.98 -0.76 -6.03
CA ALA A 140 0.21 -1.26 -7.17
C ALA A 140 0.33 -2.77 -7.24
N VAL A 141 -0.80 -3.47 -7.16
CA VAL A 141 -0.84 -4.93 -7.02
C VAL A 141 -2.03 -5.50 -7.79
N TYR A 142 -1.90 -6.74 -8.25
CA TYR A 142 -3.06 -7.51 -8.66
C TYR A 142 -3.74 -8.13 -7.45
N GLY A 143 -5.04 -8.34 -7.54
CA GLY A 143 -5.74 -9.10 -6.51
C GLY A 143 -6.99 -9.79 -7.04
N MET A 144 -7.29 -10.95 -6.48
CA MET A 144 -8.46 -11.75 -6.82
C MET A 144 -9.60 -11.45 -5.83
N VAL A 145 -10.77 -11.12 -6.37
CA VAL A 145 -11.98 -10.93 -5.55
C VAL A 145 -12.39 -12.28 -4.98
N VAL A 146 -12.35 -12.42 -3.65
CA VAL A 146 -12.74 -13.65 -2.96
C VAL A 146 -14.17 -13.60 -2.42
N ALA A 147 -14.66 -12.39 -2.15
CA ALA A 147 -16.05 -12.17 -1.78
C ALA A 147 -16.50 -10.77 -2.17
N ALA A 148 -17.76 -10.65 -2.57
CA ALA A 148 -18.45 -9.39 -2.77
C ALA A 148 -19.77 -9.48 -2.00
N GLY A 149 -19.95 -8.61 -1.01
CA GLY A 149 -21.14 -8.64 -0.16
C GLY A 149 -22.36 -8.02 -0.83
N ALA A 150 -23.51 -8.70 -0.76
CA ALA A 150 -24.81 -8.07 -1.01
C ALA A 150 -25.20 -7.25 0.25
N GLY A 151 -25.02 -5.93 0.22
CA GLY A 151 -25.21 -5.05 1.38
C GLY A 151 -24.37 -3.79 1.28
N GLU A 152 -23.47 -3.57 2.26
CA GLU A 152 -22.48 -2.47 2.30
C GLU A 152 -21.53 -2.41 1.08
N ARG A 153 -21.71 -3.25 0.06
CA ARG A 153 -20.93 -3.26 -1.18
C ARG A 153 -19.42 -3.39 -0.92
N ASN A 154 -19.06 -4.11 0.14
CA ASN A 154 -17.70 -4.44 0.48
C ASN A 154 -17.17 -5.55 -0.43
N VAL A 155 -15.96 -5.35 -0.92
CA VAL A 155 -15.21 -6.28 -1.77
C VAL A 155 -14.00 -6.74 -0.97
N ALA A 156 -13.86 -8.05 -0.78
CA ALA A 156 -12.69 -8.66 -0.20
C ALA A 156 -11.79 -9.19 -1.32
N VAL A 157 -10.53 -8.78 -1.31
CA VAL A 157 -9.54 -9.12 -2.32
C VAL A 157 -8.31 -9.74 -1.70
N ASN A 158 -7.86 -10.86 -2.23
CA ASN A 158 -6.55 -11.43 -1.91
C ASN A 158 -5.51 -10.95 -2.90
N PHE A 159 -4.34 -10.53 -2.41
CA PHE A 159 -3.27 -10.07 -3.28
C PHE A 159 -2.67 -11.22 -4.09
N GLU A 160 -2.39 -10.95 -5.37
CA GLU A 160 -1.76 -11.86 -6.32
C GLU A 160 -0.39 -11.33 -6.70
N GLN A 161 0.62 -12.21 -6.68
CA GLN A 161 2.01 -11.91 -7.08
C GLN A 161 2.59 -10.64 -6.40
N LEU A 162 2.22 -10.39 -5.14
CA LEU A 162 2.73 -9.27 -4.36
C LEU A 162 4.26 -9.36 -4.23
N GLN A 163 4.95 -8.35 -4.73
CA GLN A 163 6.41 -8.24 -4.64
C GLN A 163 6.87 -8.11 -3.19
N ASP A 164 8.04 -8.65 -2.85
CA ASP A 164 8.56 -8.64 -1.48
C ASP A 164 8.72 -7.22 -0.92
N ALA A 165 9.12 -6.26 -1.76
CA ALA A 165 9.22 -4.86 -1.37
C ALA A 165 7.84 -4.29 -0.94
N ASP A 166 6.80 -4.51 -1.74
CA ASP A 166 5.44 -4.05 -1.44
C ASP A 166 4.85 -4.80 -0.22
N ARG A 167 5.15 -6.11 -0.07
CA ARG A 167 4.79 -6.89 1.12
C ARG A 167 5.38 -6.29 2.39
N GLN A 168 6.67 -5.97 2.40
CA GLN A 168 7.33 -5.35 3.55
C GLN A 168 6.75 -3.98 3.88
N ILE A 169 6.35 -3.21 2.87
CA ILE A 169 5.67 -1.93 3.07
C ILE A 169 4.33 -2.14 3.79
N ILE A 170 3.52 -3.10 3.32
CA ILE A 170 2.22 -3.41 3.94
C ILE A 170 2.42 -3.91 5.37
N ALA A 171 3.32 -4.86 5.58
CA ALA A 171 3.62 -5.41 6.90
C ALA A 171 4.01 -4.30 7.91
N ARG A 172 4.93 -3.41 7.50
CA ARG A 172 5.35 -2.28 8.31
C ARG A 172 4.18 -1.34 8.63
N HIS A 173 3.34 -1.05 7.64
CA HIS A 173 2.19 -0.19 7.84
C HIS A 173 1.18 -0.79 8.82
N VAL A 174 0.84 -2.07 8.65
CA VAL A 174 -0.06 -2.82 9.54
C VAL A 174 0.47 -2.78 10.98
N MET A 175 1.77 -3.06 11.19
CA MET A 175 2.39 -2.98 12.52
C MET A 175 2.31 -1.56 13.12
N GLN A 176 2.56 -0.52 12.32
CA GLN A 176 2.51 0.87 12.79
C GLN A 176 1.11 1.28 13.24
N VAL A 177 0.07 0.88 12.47
CA VAL A 177 -1.33 1.15 12.82
C VAL A 177 -1.70 0.40 14.11
N GLN A 178 -1.37 -0.89 14.20
CA GLN A 178 -1.61 -1.69 15.41
C GLN A 178 -0.97 -1.07 16.66
N MET A 179 0.30 -0.66 16.57
CA MET A 179 0.99 -0.01 17.69
C MET A 179 0.34 1.33 18.08
N ALA A 180 -0.21 2.08 17.12
CA ALA A 180 -0.90 3.33 17.38
C ALA A 180 -2.26 3.11 18.08
N GLU A 181 -3.01 2.10 17.66
CA GLU A 181 -4.27 1.69 18.32
C GLU A 181 -4.02 1.26 19.77
N GLN A 182 -2.99 0.44 20.02
CA GLN A 182 -2.62 0.02 21.37
C GLN A 182 -2.23 1.19 22.28
N ARG A 183 -1.53 2.20 21.75
CA ARG A 183 -1.21 3.42 22.53
C ARG A 183 -2.47 4.20 22.90
N ARG A 184 -3.35 4.44 21.93
CA ARG A 184 -4.63 5.14 22.15
C ARG A 184 -5.52 4.43 23.16
N ALA A 185 -5.59 3.11 23.11
CA ALA A 185 -6.37 2.31 24.05
C ALA A 185 -5.84 2.39 25.50
N ARG A 186 -4.52 2.59 25.69
CA ARG A 186 -3.89 2.76 27.00
C ARG A 186 -4.00 4.18 27.56
N GLU A 187 -4.05 5.18 26.69
CA GLU A 187 -4.16 6.59 27.07
C GLU A 187 -5.62 7.01 27.35
N GLY A 188 -6.59 6.28 26.79
CA GLY A 188 -8.02 6.49 27.02
C GLY A 188 -8.64 5.66 28.16
N ALA A 189 -7.83 4.90 28.91
CA ALA A 189 -8.24 4.10 30.06
C ALA A 189 -7.70 4.71 31.36
#